data_AF-A0A822Z434-F1
#
_entry.id   AF-A0A822Z434-F1
#
_cell.length_a   1.000
_cell.length_b   1.000
_cell.length_c   1.000
_cell.angle_alpha   90.00
_cell.angle_beta   90.00
_cell.angle_gamma   90.00
#
_symmetry.space_group_name_H-M   'P 1'
#
loop_
_entity.id
_entity.type
_entity.pdbx_description
1 polymer ?
#
loop_
_entity_poly.entity_id
_entity_poly.type
_entity_poly.pdbx_seq_one_letter_code
_entity_poly.pdbx_strand_id
1 'polypeptide(L)'
;MASELQMSPQLEQIDGEIHDNFRALANGFQKLDKIKDPNRQSKQLEELTGKMRECKRLIKEFDRELKDEESGNSPEINKQLNERKQSLIKELNSYVALRKTYMSSLGNKRVELFDMGPGGSDPAAEDNVQMASCEI
;
A
#
# COMPACT_ATOMS: atom_id res chain seq x y z
N MET A 1 -25.36 -22.70 -10.93
CA MET A 1 -24.36 -23.44 -10.15
C MET A 1 -23.18 -22.51 -10.02
N ALA A 2 -22.79 -22.12 -8.80
CA ALA A 2 -21.52 -21.43 -8.62
C ALA A 2 -20.46 -22.48 -8.93
N SER A 3 -19.74 -22.34 -10.04
CA SER A 3 -18.58 -23.15 -10.31
C SER A 3 -17.58 -22.84 -9.20
N GLU A 4 -17.51 -23.70 -8.18
CA GLU A 4 -16.38 -23.66 -7.26
C GLU A 4 -15.14 -23.84 -8.11
N LEU A 5 -14.34 -22.78 -8.19
CA LEU A 5 -13.04 -22.79 -8.85
C LEU A 5 -12.28 -23.99 -8.32
N GLN A 6 -12.10 -25.04 -9.14
CA GLN A 6 -11.28 -26.18 -8.76
C GLN A 6 -9.83 -25.71 -8.72
N MET A 7 -9.38 -25.34 -7.52
CA MET A 7 -7.99 -25.02 -7.22
C MET A 7 -7.29 -26.26 -6.72
N SER A 8 -6.00 -26.38 -7.00
CA SER A 8 -5.15 -27.35 -6.32
C SER A 8 -5.06 -27.00 -4.83
N PRO A 9 -4.79 -27.99 -3.96
CA PRO A 9 -4.61 -27.74 -2.53
C PRO A 9 -3.47 -26.75 -2.25
N GLN A 10 -2.46 -26.70 -3.12
CA GLN A 10 -1.37 -25.72 -3.04
C GLN A 10 -1.86 -24.30 -3.37
N LEU A 11 -2.60 -24.12 -4.47
CA LEU A 11 -3.19 -22.82 -4.82
C LEU A 11 -4.17 -22.33 -3.74
N GLU A 12 -4.99 -23.22 -3.19
CA GLU A 12 -5.94 -22.88 -2.13
C GLU A 12 -5.23 -22.43 -0.84
N GLN A 13 -4.14 -23.11 -0.46
CA GLN A 13 -3.30 -22.70 0.66
C GLN A 13 -2.72 -21.31 0.43
N ILE A 14 -2.13 -21.06 -0.75
CA ILE A 14 -1.53 -19.76 -1.08
C ILE A 14 -2.60 -18.66 -1.13
N ASP A 15 -3.77 -18.89 -1.73
CA ASP A 15 -4.89 -17.93 -1.75
C ASP A 15 -5.34 -17.61 -0.31
N GLY A 16 -5.49 -18.63 0.54
CA GLY A 16 -5.83 -18.48 1.95
C GLY A 16 -4.82 -17.62 2.71
N GLU A 17 -3.52 -17.89 2.58
CA GLU A 17 -2.47 -17.10 3.21
C GLU A 17 -2.45 -15.64 2.70
N ILE A 18 -2.72 -15.41 1.42
CA ILE A 18 -2.84 -14.06 0.86
C ILE A 18 -4.02 -13.33 1.50
N HIS A 19 -5.18 -13.98 1.63
CA HIS A 19 -6.38 -13.40 2.26
C HIS A 19 -6.19 -13.07 3.73
N ASP A 20 -5.53 -13.95 4.48
CA ASP A 20 -5.23 -13.68 5.89
C ASP A 20 -4.28 -12.49 6.03
N ASN A 21 -3.28 -12.38 5.14
CA ASN A 21 -2.43 -11.20 5.11
C ASN A 21 -3.20 -9.93 4.72
N PHE A 22 -4.11 -9.97 3.74
CA PHE A 22 -4.96 -8.82 3.39
C PHE A 22 -5.87 -8.40 4.53
N ARG A 23 -6.50 -9.36 5.22
CA ARG A 23 -7.28 -9.09 6.42
C ARG A 23 -6.43 -8.44 7.50
N ALA A 24 -5.20 -8.90 7.70
CA ALA A 24 -4.28 -8.30 8.65
C ALA A 24 -3.84 -6.89 8.23
N LEU A 25 -3.65 -6.64 6.93
CA LEU A 25 -3.36 -5.32 6.37
C LEU A 25 -4.52 -4.35 6.59
N ALA A 26 -5.74 -4.74 6.21
CA ALA A 26 -6.96 -3.94 6.41
C ALA A 26 -7.11 -3.53 7.90
N ASN A 27 -7.01 -4.51 8.80
CA ASN A 27 -7.11 -4.26 10.23
C ASN A 27 -6.00 -3.33 10.75
N GLY A 28 -4.77 -3.50 10.28
CA GLY A 28 -3.66 -2.68 10.74
C GLY A 28 -3.70 -1.26 10.18
N PHE A 29 -4.15 -1.05 8.94
CA PHE A 29 -4.37 0.29 8.39
C PHE A 29 -5.51 1.02 9.10
N GLN A 30 -6.61 0.33 9.39
CA GLN A 30 -7.70 0.88 10.18
C GLN A 30 -7.25 1.27 11.60
N LYS A 31 -6.33 0.50 12.21
CA LYS A 31 -5.69 0.88 13.48
C LYS A 31 -4.77 2.08 13.32
N LEU A 32 -4.03 2.16 12.22
CA LEU A 32 -3.07 3.22 11.95
C LEU A 32 -3.70 4.61 11.93
N ASP A 33 -4.93 4.69 11.42
CA ASP A 33 -5.75 5.91 11.40
C ASP A 33 -6.09 6.41 12.81
N LYS A 34 -6.20 5.49 13.79
CA LYS A 34 -6.54 5.79 15.18
C LYS A 34 -5.31 6.14 16.03
N ILE A 35 -4.10 5.82 15.56
CA ILE A 35 -2.86 6.11 16.29
C ILE A 35 -2.49 7.57 16.05
N LYS A 36 -2.41 8.37 17.12
CA LYS A 36 -2.01 9.79 17.04
C LYS A 36 -0.50 10.00 17.12
N ASP A 37 0.22 9.07 17.76
CA ASP A 37 1.67 9.18 17.95
C ASP A 37 2.41 8.80 16.65
N PRO A 38 3.20 9.72 16.06
CA PRO A 38 3.84 9.50 14.77
C PRO A 38 4.89 8.38 14.81
N ASN A 39 5.58 8.17 15.94
CA ASN A 39 6.58 7.10 16.06
C ASN A 39 5.93 5.71 16.03
N ARG A 40 4.79 5.56 16.72
CA ARG A 40 3.96 4.35 16.71
C ARG A 40 3.32 4.13 15.34
N GLN A 41 2.87 5.19 14.66
CA GLN A 41 2.38 5.09 13.27
C GLN A 41 3.48 4.59 12.33
N SER A 42 4.71 5.12 12.44
CA SER A 42 5.85 4.64 11.65
C SER A 42 6.15 3.16 11.91
N LYS A 43 6.21 2.73 13.17
CA LYS A 43 6.44 1.31 13.51
C LYS A 43 5.34 0.40 12.94
N GLN A 44 4.07 0.81 13.06
CA GLN A 44 2.96 0.05 12.48
C GLN A 44 3.03 -0.03 10.95
N LEU A 45 3.45 1.05 10.27
CA LEU A 45 3.67 1.02 8.81
C LEU A 45 4.78 0.06 8.41
N GLU A 46 5.86 -0.07 9.20
CA GLU A 46 6.93 -1.04 8.92
C GLU A 46 6.43 -2.48 9.02
N GLU A 47 5.63 -2.82 10.03
CA GLU A 47 5.00 -4.13 10.15
C GLU A 47 4.05 -4.43 8.97
N LEU A 48 3.22 -3.45 8.59
CA LEU A 48 2.32 -3.56 7.43
C LEU A 48 3.11 -3.70 6.13
N THR A 49 4.25 -3.03 6.02
CA THR A 49 5.15 -3.17 4.89
C THR A 49 5.70 -4.59 4.78
N GLY A 50 6.07 -5.20 5.91
CA GLY A 50 6.49 -6.60 5.95
C GLY A 50 5.43 -7.52 5.36
N LYS A 51 4.18 -7.36 5.81
CA LYS A 51 3.04 -8.14 5.29
C LYS A 51 2.79 -7.93 3.81
N MET A 52 2.91 -6.71 3.29
CA MET A 52 2.80 -6.47 1.83
C MET A 52 3.87 -7.19 1.03
N ARG A 53 5.10 -7.28 1.57
CA ARG A 53 6.18 -8.02 0.92
C ARG A 53 5.87 -9.51 0.90
N GLU A 54 5.30 -10.04 1.99
CA GLU A 54 4.87 -11.44 2.04
C GLU A 54 3.71 -11.71 1.07
N CYS A 55 2.67 -10.87 1.05
CA CYS A 55 1.61 -10.95 0.02
C CYS A 55 2.20 -10.97 -1.39
N LYS A 56 3.18 -10.11 -1.67
CA LYS A 56 3.83 -10.05 -2.99
C LYS A 56 4.61 -11.34 -3.31
N ARG A 57 5.22 -11.97 -2.29
CA ARG A 57 5.92 -13.26 -2.42
C ARG A 57 4.91 -14.36 -2.74
N LEU A 58 3.83 -14.44 -1.96
CA LEU A 58 2.75 -15.42 -2.14
C LEU A 58 2.05 -15.26 -3.49
N ILE A 59 1.76 -14.04 -3.95
CA ILE A 59 1.16 -13.80 -5.28
C ILE A 59 2.10 -14.29 -6.41
N LYS A 60 3.42 -14.16 -6.25
CA LYS A 60 4.38 -14.73 -7.21
C LYS A 60 4.40 -16.26 -7.16
N GLU A 61 4.26 -16.83 -5.98
CA GLU A 61 4.14 -18.28 -5.78
C GLU A 61 2.86 -18.81 -6.43
N PHE A 62 1.75 -18.10 -6.25
CA PHE A 62 0.47 -18.35 -6.93
C PHE A 62 0.63 -18.29 -8.46
N ASP A 63 1.28 -17.26 -9.02
CA ASP A 63 1.53 -17.16 -10.47
C ASP A 63 2.39 -18.32 -11.00
N ARG A 64 3.34 -18.80 -10.20
CA ARG A 64 4.19 -19.94 -10.58
C ARG A 64 3.39 -21.23 -10.60
N GLU A 65 2.65 -21.53 -9.53
CA GLU A 65 1.82 -22.73 -9.44
C GLU A 65 0.75 -22.73 -10.55
N LEU A 66 0.15 -21.57 -10.85
CA LEU A 66 -0.76 -21.42 -11.98
C LEU A 66 -0.14 -21.82 -13.32
N LYS A 67 1.13 -21.47 -13.57
CA LYS A 67 1.84 -21.83 -14.81
C LYS A 67 2.18 -23.31 -14.88
N ASP A 68 2.55 -23.90 -13.74
CA ASP A 68 2.86 -25.33 -13.65
C ASP A 68 1.59 -26.17 -13.94
N GLU A 69 0.42 -25.71 -13.49
CA GLU A 69 -0.87 -26.38 -13.71
C GLU A 69 -1.60 -25.96 -15.01
N GLU A 70 -1.14 -24.89 -15.69
CA GLU A 70 -1.80 -24.31 -16.88
C GLU A 70 -2.00 -25.35 -18.00
N SER A 71 -1.04 -26.26 -18.16
CA SER A 71 -1.03 -27.29 -19.20
C SER A 71 -2.04 -28.42 -18.99
N GLY A 72 -2.45 -28.67 -17.74
CA GLY A 72 -3.44 -29.70 -17.38
C GLY A 72 -4.86 -29.16 -17.24
N ASN A 73 -5.01 -27.84 -17.16
CA ASN A 73 -6.28 -27.17 -16.90
C ASN A 73 -7.03 -26.80 -18.18
N SER A 74 -8.37 -26.81 -18.08
CA SER A 74 -9.22 -26.29 -19.15
C SER A 74 -9.03 -24.77 -19.30
N PRO A 75 -9.16 -24.21 -20.51
CA PRO A 75 -8.96 -22.78 -20.75
C PRO A 75 -9.88 -21.88 -19.90
N GLU A 76 -11.08 -22.37 -19.58
CA GLU A 76 -12.03 -21.70 -18.69
C GLU A 76 -11.52 -21.60 -17.24
N ILE A 77 -10.93 -22.68 -16.71
CA ILE A 77 -10.34 -22.69 -15.37
C ILE A 77 -9.11 -21.78 -15.31
N ASN A 78 -8.24 -21.87 -16.32
CA ASN A 78 -7.07 -20.99 -16.42
C ASN A 78 -7.46 -19.51 -16.48
N LYS A 79 -8.55 -19.18 -17.19
CA LYS A 79 -9.07 -17.81 -17.22
C LYS A 79 -9.52 -17.35 -15.84
N GLN A 80 -10.34 -18.13 -15.15
CA GLN A 80 -10.85 -17.78 -13.82
C GLN A 80 -9.72 -17.64 -12.78
N LEU A 81 -8.72 -18.54 -12.82
CA LEU A 81 -7.54 -18.47 -11.97
C LEU A 81 -6.68 -17.23 -12.25
N ASN A 82 -6.53 -16.86 -13.53
CA ASN A 82 -5.85 -15.61 -13.90
C ASN A 82 -6.62 -14.37 -13.44
N GLU A 83 -7.95 -14.36 -13.55
CA GLU A 83 -8.80 -13.27 -13.03
C GLU A 83 -8.68 -13.14 -11.51
N ARG A 84 -8.62 -14.27 -10.79
CA ARG A 84 -8.36 -14.31 -9.36
C ARG A 84 -7.01 -13.69 -9.02
N LYS A 85 -5.93 -14.14 -9.68
CA LYS A 85 -4.58 -13.56 -9.53
C LYS A 85 -4.59 -12.04 -9.75
N GLN A 86 -5.22 -11.57 -10.81
CA GLN A 86 -5.31 -10.13 -11.10
C GLN A 86 -6.04 -9.36 -10.00
N SER A 87 -7.06 -9.95 -9.39
CA SER A 87 -7.77 -9.34 -8.26
C SER A 87 -6.86 -9.20 -7.04
N LEU A 88 -6.08 -10.23 -6.70
CA LEU A 88 -5.11 -10.17 -5.60
C LEU A 88 -4.02 -9.10 -5.85
N ILE A 89 -3.53 -8.98 -7.09
CA ILE A 89 -2.56 -7.95 -7.48
C ILE A 89 -3.15 -6.55 -7.29
N LYS A 90 -4.38 -6.33 -7.76
CA LYS A 90 -5.07 -5.04 -7.63
C LYS A 90 -5.26 -4.66 -6.16
N GLU A 91 -5.69 -5.62 -5.34
CA GLU A 91 -5.88 -5.40 -3.91
C GLU A 91 -4.56 -5.06 -3.19
N LEU A 92 -3.47 -5.79 -3.47
CA LEU A 92 -2.14 -5.45 -2.96
C LEU A 92 -1.71 -4.03 -3.39
N ASN A 93 -1.92 -3.66 -4.65
CA ASN A 93 -1.58 -2.33 -5.14
C ASN A 93 -2.36 -1.21 -4.43
N SER A 94 -3.63 -1.43 -4.09
CA SER A 94 -4.41 -0.51 -3.26
C SER A 94 -3.77 -0.30 -1.88
N TYR A 95 -3.33 -1.38 -1.21
CA TYR A 95 -2.61 -1.26 0.06
C TYR A 95 -1.26 -0.55 -0.10
N VAL A 96 -0.53 -0.81 -1.18
CA VAL A 96 0.73 -0.10 -1.48
C VAL A 96 0.49 1.40 -1.67
N ALA A 97 -0.59 1.79 -2.36
CA ALA A 97 -0.98 3.19 -2.49
C ALA A 97 -1.33 3.79 -1.12
N LEU A 98 -2.14 3.09 -0.32
CA LEU A 98 -2.51 3.53 1.03
C LEU A 98 -1.29 3.75 1.92
N ARG A 99 -0.32 2.82 1.89
CA ARG A 99 0.97 2.96 2.58
C ARG A 99 1.70 4.24 2.17
N LYS A 100 1.79 4.51 0.86
CA LYS A 100 2.47 5.71 0.34
C LYS A 100 1.82 6.98 0.90
N THR A 101 0.49 7.04 0.92
CA THR A 101 -0.25 8.18 1.49
C THR A 101 0.08 8.40 2.97
N TYR A 102 0.10 7.34 3.79
CA TYR A 102 0.47 7.45 5.21
C TYR A 102 1.94 7.82 5.40
N MET A 103 2.85 7.29 4.59
CA MET A 103 4.27 7.67 4.62
C MET A 103 4.47 9.15 4.28
N SER A 104 3.82 9.66 3.23
CA SER A 104 3.87 11.08 2.88
C SER A 104 3.30 11.95 4.00
N SER A 105 2.15 11.58 4.58
CA SER A 105 1.56 12.32 5.71
C SER A 105 2.50 12.40 6.93
N LEU A 106 3.19 11.31 7.27
CA LEU A 106 4.16 11.30 8.37
C LEU A 106 5.41 12.12 8.06
N GLY A 107 5.88 12.09 6.82
CA GLY A 107 7.01 12.91 6.36
C GLY A 107 6.72 14.41 6.47
N ASN A 108 5.55 14.85 6.00
CA ASN A 108 5.11 16.24 6.13
C ASN A 108 4.98 16.69 7.59
N LYS A 109 4.34 15.89 8.45
CA LYS A 109 4.21 16.22 9.89
C LYS A 109 5.56 16.36 10.60
N ARG A 110 6.56 15.56 10.21
CA ARG A 110 7.91 15.64 10.80
C ARG A 110 8.65 16.89 10.35
N VAL A 111 8.46 17.34 9.11
CA VAL A 111 9.04 18.60 8.61
C VAL A 111 8.39 19.80 9.31
N GLU A 112 7.06 19.84 9.44
CA GLU A 112 6.37 20.93 10.13
C GLU A 112 6.74 21.03 11.62
N LEU A 113 6.94 19.90 12.31
CA LEU A 113 7.30 19.90 13.72
C LEU A 113 8.73 20.41 13.99
N PHE A 114 9.65 20.27 13.03
CA PHE A 114 11.01 20.82 13.15
C PHE A 114 11.08 22.32 12.80
N ASP A 115 10.13 22.82 12.02
CA ASP A 115 10.03 24.25 11.68
C ASP A 115 9.35 25.07 12.80
N MET A 116 8.57 24.41 13.67
CA MET A 116 7.87 25.03 14.80
C MET A 116 8.63 24.89 16.13
N GLY A 117 9.92 25.23 16.15
CA GLY A 117 10.73 25.35 17.37
C GLY A 117 10.46 26.67 18.14
N PRO A 118 10.60 26.70 19.47
CA PRO A 118 10.38 27.90 20.28
C PRO A 118 11.55 28.88 20.06
N GLY A 119 11.46 29.69 19.01
CA GLY A 119 12.50 30.65 18.65
C GLY A 119 12.32 31.36 17.31
N GLY A 120 11.31 31.02 16.50
CA GLY A 120 11.02 31.71 15.24
C GLY A 120 10.22 33.00 15.43
N SER A 121 10.73 33.94 16.21
CA SER A 121 10.31 35.34 16.13
C SER A 121 11.49 36.14 15.64
N ASP A 122 11.56 36.37 14.33
CA ASP A 122 11.94 37.67 13.80
C ASP A 122 11.40 37.85 12.36
N PRO A 123 10.60 38.88 12.09
CA PRO A 123 10.13 39.23 10.76
C PRO A 123 11.27 39.96 10.01
N ALA A 124 12.18 39.20 9.42
CA ALA A 124 13.26 39.80 8.64
C ALA A 124 12.76 40.23 7.24
N ALA A 125 12.38 41.51 7.19
CA ALA A 125 12.56 42.44 6.09
C ALA A 125 11.93 42.07 4.72
N GLU A 126 10.72 42.58 4.53
CA GLU A 126 10.28 43.07 3.22
C GLU A 126 11.19 44.22 2.79
N ASP A 127 12.24 43.93 2.03
CA ASP A 127 12.82 44.90 1.11
C ASP A 127 13.07 44.18 -0.21
N ASN A 128 12.17 44.38 -1.17
CA ASN A 128 12.63 44.60 -2.51
C ASN A 128 11.66 45.50 -3.26
N VAL A 129 12.03 46.78 -3.27
CA VAL A 129 11.50 47.79 -4.16
C VAL A 129 11.70 47.34 -5.61
N GLN A 130 10.65 47.35 -6.42
CA GLN A 130 10.81 47.48 -7.87
C GLN A 130 9.76 48.44 -8.41
N MET A 131 10.18 49.70 -8.43
CA MET A 131 9.53 50.83 -9.09
C MET A 131 9.72 50.75 -10.62
N ALA A 132 8.70 51.30 -11.30
CA ALA A 132 8.65 51.72 -12.71
C ALA A 132 8.70 50.59 -13.75
N SER A 133 7.74 50.45 -14.66
CA SER A 133 7.27 51.53 -15.53
C SER A 133 5.76 51.47 -15.79
N CYS A 134 5.10 52.59 -15.54
CA CYS A 134 3.89 52.98 -16.23
C CYS A 134 4.11 54.45 -16.61
N GLU A 135 4.16 54.75 -17.91
CA GLU A 135 3.67 56.00 -18.50
C GLU A 135 3.80 55.94 -20.03
N ILE A 136 2.62 55.85 -20.65
CA ILE A 136 2.11 56.47 -21.89
C ILE A 136 3.00 56.44 -23.15
#